data_AF-A0A957R3H3-F1
#
_entry.id   AF-A0A957R3H3-F1
#
_cell.length_a   1.000
_cell.length_b   1.000
_cell.length_c   1.000
_cell.angle_alpha   90.00
_cell.angle_beta   90.00
_cell.angle_gamma   90.00
#
_symmetry.space_group_name_H-M   'P 1'
#
loop_
_entity.id
_entity.type
_entity.pdbx_description
1 polymer ?
#
loop_
_entity_poly.entity_id
_entity_poly.type
_entity_poly.pdbx_seq_one_letter_code
_entity_poly.pdbx_strand_id
1 'polypeptide(L)'
;MTKLQTQTKEYWASPNFALTNGDVEQIYNYFLELESPQTVDKITRLVIQHRIAEEKNKLKPRLEGRIIYQPRKSYEAGDKLVFPALQFAHGTVKGLRTANNPQFGGFQVIEVELNDKKREFAAGLDIDHPLNEGEGMSTVNLDEPNPDELYNLYGERLDKLISASLAEKSEFVKLADKWFIKGLMAEINVGHLHLSEAVLEVSEGGPLTTKEILVHLELDKNIPEEVQEFSLNYGLLNDERFDEVAPPGRVFWFLRRLEPENVRETPLPLKLQKHSYDPALLGTQMRQLERELDDEWSDLTPLTEPRPVTITLMYPHRWAGTLPLSAKTRPLFPLGSSTRQLITFIDDETG
;
A
#
# COMPACT_ATOMS: atom_id res chain seq x y z
N MET A 1 9.65 -13.47 28.54
CA MET A 1 9.01 -12.24 28.02
C MET A 1 7.73 -12.63 27.31
N THR A 2 6.56 -12.29 27.85
CA THR A 2 5.29 -12.52 27.15
C THR A 2 5.01 -11.26 26.33
N LYS A 3 5.56 -11.17 25.11
CA LYS A 3 5.27 -10.08 24.17
C LYS A 3 3.92 -10.34 23.52
N LEU A 4 3.20 -9.26 23.20
CA LEU A 4 1.96 -9.35 22.41
C LEU A 4 2.27 -9.80 20.99
N GLN A 5 1.34 -10.51 20.35
CA GLN A 5 1.52 -11.00 18.99
C GLN A 5 1.79 -9.85 18.02
N THR A 6 1.06 -8.74 18.14
CA THR A 6 1.30 -7.54 17.32
C THR A 6 2.64 -6.84 17.60
N GLN A 7 3.40 -7.28 18.60
CA GLN A 7 4.75 -6.80 18.91
C GLN A 7 5.85 -7.75 18.45
N THR A 8 5.48 -8.90 17.89
CA THR A 8 6.45 -9.87 17.39
C THR A 8 6.66 -9.71 15.90
N LYS A 9 7.92 -9.81 15.48
CA LYS A 9 8.27 -9.86 14.06
C LYS A 9 7.60 -11.05 13.38
N GLU A 10 7.49 -12.16 14.09
CA GLU A 10 6.90 -13.40 13.61
C GLU A 10 5.44 -13.22 13.17
N TYR A 11 4.69 -12.31 13.80
CA TYR A 11 3.30 -12.03 13.43
C TYR A 11 3.20 -11.28 12.10
N TRP A 12 3.83 -10.11 12.00
CA TRP A 12 3.77 -9.27 10.79
C TRP A 12 4.54 -9.86 9.61
N ALA A 13 5.64 -10.57 9.88
CA ALA A 13 6.41 -11.27 8.85
C ALA A 13 5.88 -12.68 8.54
N SER A 14 4.79 -13.13 9.21
CA SER A 14 4.21 -14.46 8.97
C SER A 14 3.77 -14.61 7.52
N PRO A 15 4.22 -15.66 6.79
CA PRO A 15 3.76 -15.93 5.42
C PRO A 15 2.25 -16.14 5.33
N ASN A 16 1.60 -16.47 6.45
CA ASN A 16 0.17 -16.71 6.53
C ASN A 16 -0.62 -15.47 7.00
N PHE A 17 0.00 -14.29 7.05
CA PHE A 17 -0.74 -13.07 7.35
C PHE A 17 -1.76 -12.82 6.24
N ALA A 18 -3.03 -12.70 6.64
CA ALA A 18 -4.15 -12.41 5.75
C ALA A 18 -5.14 -11.48 6.47
N LEU A 19 -5.85 -10.66 5.69
CA LEU A 19 -6.94 -9.86 6.23
C LEU A 19 -8.01 -10.78 6.80
N THR A 20 -8.45 -10.49 8.02
CA THR A 20 -9.64 -11.13 8.58
C THR A 20 -10.89 -10.34 8.23
N ASN A 21 -12.06 -10.95 8.36
CA ASN A 21 -13.33 -10.26 8.14
C ASN A 21 -13.46 -8.98 8.97
N GLY A 22 -12.99 -8.97 10.23
CA GLY A 22 -12.98 -7.77 11.06
C GLY A 22 -12.08 -6.65 10.54
N ASP A 23 -10.98 -6.96 9.83
CA ASP A 23 -10.18 -5.91 9.18
C ASP A 23 -10.93 -5.32 7.99
N VAL A 24 -11.58 -6.18 7.20
CA VAL A 24 -12.35 -5.75 6.03
C VAL A 24 -13.52 -4.86 6.45
N GLU A 25 -14.23 -5.24 7.51
CA GLU A 25 -15.27 -4.41 8.13
C GLU A 25 -14.71 -3.07 8.61
N GLN A 26 -13.52 -3.05 9.22
CA GLN A 26 -12.90 -1.81 9.66
C GLN A 26 -12.47 -0.92 8.50
N ILE A 27 -11.93 -1.49 7.43
CA ILE A 27 -11.63 -0.78 6.18
C ILE A 27 -12.92 -0.20 5.60
N TYR A 28 -14.01 -0.95 5.61
CA TYR A 28 -15.32 -0.49 5.13
C TYR A 28 -15.82 0.71 5.94
N ASN A 29 -15.80 0.60 7.27
CA ASN A 29 -16.19 1.70 8.17
C ASN A 29 -15.32 2.94 7.96
N TYR A 30 -14.02 2.77 7.77
CA TYR A 30 -13.11 3.88 7.51
C TYR A 30 -13.45 4.67 6.24
N PHE A 31 -13.84 3.98 5.17
CA PHE A 31 -14.32 4.64 3.95
C PHE A 31 -15.68 5.29 4.13
N LEU A 32 -16.59 4.71 4.92
CA LEU A 32 -17.87 5.33 5.28
C LEU A 32 -17.67 6.62 6.08
N GLU A 33 -16.72 6.64 7.01
CA GLU A 33 -16.45 7.80 7.85
C GLU A 33 -15.75 8.92 7.10
N LEU A 34 -14.78 8.59 6.24
CA LEU A 34 -14.01 9.58 5.50
C LEU A 34 -14.65 10.04 4.19
N GLU A 35 -15.57 9.25 3.65
CA GLU A 35 -16.26 9.48 2.37
C GLU A 35 -15.29 9.89 1.25
N SER A 36 -14.09 9.30 1.22
CA SER A 36 -13.04 9.65 0.26
C SER A 36 -12.14 8.46 -0.08
N PRO A 37 -11.65 8.36 -1.34
CA PRO A 37 -10.67 7.35 -1.73
C PRO A 37 -9.37 7.45 -0.92
N GLN A 38 -8.78 6.30 -0.58
CA GLN A 38 -7.59 6.24 0.28
C GLN A 38 -6.49 5.45 -0.38
N THR A 39 -5.26 5.89 -0.15
CA THR A 39 -4.06 5.19 -0.61
C THR A 39 -3.84 3.91 0.18
N VAL A 40 -3.18 2.92 -0.43
CA VAL A 40 -2.89 1.64 0.23
C VAL A 40 -2.11 1.81 1.54
N ASP A 41 -1.18 2.77 1.61
CA ASP A 41 -0.38 3.00 2.82
C ASP A 41 -1.25 3.39 4.02
N LYS A 42 -2.26 4.24 3.80
CA LYS A 42 -3.20 4.67 4.85
C LYS A 42 -4.08 3.51 5.30
N ILE A 43 -4.54 2.69 4.37
CA ILE A 43 -5.34 1.50 4.67
C ILE A 43 -4.51 0.50 5.47
N THR A 44 -3.24 0.30 5.10
CA THR A 44 -2.32 -0.57 5.85
C THR A 44 -2.09 -0.06 7.27
N ARG A 45 -1.86 1.25 7.45
CA ARG A 45 -1.74 1.87 8.79
C ARG A 45 -3.01 1.67 9.63
N LEU A 46 -4.19 1.85 9.03
CA LEU A 46 -5.47 1.58 9.69
C LEU A 46 -5.56 0.12 10.16
N VAL A 47 -5.22 -0.84 9.31
CA VAL A 47 -5.23 -2.27 9.68
C VAL A 47 -4.25 -2.54 10.82
N ILE A 48 -3.04 -1.99 10.76
CA ILE A 48 -2.05 -2.12 11.84
C ILE A 48 -2.61 -1.58 13.16
N GLN A 49 -3.14 -0.35 13.14
CA GLN A 49 -3.76 0.29 14.30
C GLN A 49 -4.92 -0.55 14.87
N HIS A 50 -5.80 -1.02 14.00
CA HIS A 50 -6.93 -1.85 14.38
C HIS A 50 -6.48 -3.15 15.07
N ARG A 51 -5.48 -3.84 14.54
CA ARG A 51 -4.95 -5.08 15.14
C ARG A 51 -4.34 -4.86 16.51
N ILE A 52 -3.57 -3.79 16.68
CA ILE A 52 -2.99 -3.42 17.98
C ILE A 52 -4.10 -3.15 19.00
N ALA A 53 -5.11 -2.36 18.59
CA ALA A 53 -6.24 -2.02 19.43
C ALA A 53 -7.09 -3.26 19.78
N GLU A 54 -7.33 -4.15 18.81
CA GLU A 54 -8.06 -5.41 18.99
C GLU A 54 -7.37 -6.31 20.02
N GLU A 55 -6.05 -6.47 19.91
CA GLU A 55 -5.27 -7.26 20.86
C GLU A 55 -5.31 -6.65 22.27
N LYS A 56 -5.17 -5.32 22.38
CA LYS A 56 -5.28 -4.60 23.65
C LYS A 56 -6.66 -4.75 24.28
N ASN A 57 -7.73 -4.61 23.50
CA ASN A 57 -9.10 -4.74 23.98
C ASN A 57 -9.41 -6.17 24.44
N LYS A 58 -8.78 -7.21 23.85
CA LYS A 58 -8.88 -8.59 24.35
C LYS A 58 -8.19 -8.79 25.71
N LEU A 59 -7.17 -7.99 26.03
CA LEU A 59 -6.47 -8.05 27.31
C LEU A 59 -7.13 -7.23 28.41
N LYS A 60 -7.75 -6.09 28.10
CA LYS A 60 -8.35 -5.19 29.11
C LYS A 60 -9.25 -5.93 30.12
N PRO A 61 -10.24 -6.76 29.71
CA PRO A 61 -11.08 -7.51 30.65
C PRO A 61 -10.31 -8.54 31.48
N ARG A 62 -9.17 -9.03 30.98
CA ARG A 62 -8.32 -9.99 31.69
C ARG A 62 -7.50 -9.34 32.79
N LEU A 63 -7.29 -8.02 32.71
CA LEU A 63 -6.51 -7.21 33.64
C LEU A 63 -7.40 -6.41 34.61
N GLU A 64 -8.60 -6.02 34.19
CA GLU A 64 -9.54 -5.24 34.98
C GLU A 64 -9.88 -5.90 36.32
N GLY A 65 -9.66 -5.16 37.41
CA GLY A 65 -9.96 -5.61 38.78
C GLY A 65 -9.05 -6.72 39.32
N ARG A 66 -7.87 -6.94 38.71
CA ARG A 66 -6.91 -7.99 39.12
C ARG A 66 -5.52 -7.41 39.34
N ILE A 67 -4.82 -7.95 40.32
CA ILE A 67 -3.46 -7.54 40.67
C ILE A 67 -2.48 -8.38 39.85
N ILE A 68 -1.52 -7.74 39.19
CA ILE A 68 -0.46 -8.43 38.45
C ILE A 68 0.48 -9.10 39.44
N TYR A 69 0.69 -10.41 39.30
CA TYR A 69 1.60 -11.17 40.15
C TYR A 69 3.07 -10.83 39.87
N GLN A 70 3.75 -10.41 40.92
CA GLN A 70 5.19 -10.17 41.07
C GLN A 70 5.69 -10.85 42.35
N PRO A 71 6.79 -11.64 42.28
CA PRO A 71 7.35 -12.32 43.44
C PRO A 71 7.77 -11.42 44.61
N ARG A 72 8.17 -10.16 44.35
CA ARG A 72 8.57 -9.20 45.39
C ARG A 72 7.39 -8.66 46.20
N LYS A 73 6.19 -8.62 45.62
CA LYS A 73 4.99 -8.10 46.29
C LYS A 73 4.42 -9.13 47.27
N SER A 74 3.66 -8.64 48.23
CA SER A 74 2.85 -9.46 49.16
C SER A 74 1.38 -9.41 48.74
N TYR A 75 0.63 -10.47 49.07
CA TYR A 75 -0.78 -10.64 48.69
C TYR A 75 -1.58 -11.17 49.87
N GLU A 76 -2.89 -10.96 49.83
CA GLU A 76 -3.84 -11.41 50.83
C GLU A 76 -4.74 -12.54 50.30
N ALA A 77 -5.28 -13.35 51.21
CA ALA A 77 -6.26 -14.36 50.85
C ALA A 77 -7.53 -13.68 50.30
N GLY A 78 -7.94 -14.05 49.09
CA GLY A 78 -9.02 -13.40 48.35
C GLY A 78 -8.56 -12.49 47.21
N ASP A 79 -7.27 -12.15 47.13
CA ASP A 79 -6.75 -11.35 46.03
C ASP A 79 -6.90 -12.09 44.70
N LYS A 80 -7.37 -11.36 43.68
CA LYS A 80 -7.45 -11.85 42.30
C LYS A 80 -6.16 -11.48 41.58
N LEU A 81 -5.39 -12.49 41.21
CA LEU A 81 -4.11 -12.34 40.55
C LEU A 81 -4.17 -12.67 39.06
N VAL A 82 -3.34 -11.99 38.27
CA VAL A 82 -3.07 -12.33 36.87
C VAL A 82 -1.58 -12.60 36.68
N PHE A 83 -1.26 -13.64 35.91
CA PHE A 83 0.11 -14.17 35.75
C PHE A 83 0.60 -13.95 34.32
N PRO A 84 1.42 -12.92 34.04
CA PRO A 84 1.93 -12.64 32.69
C PRO A 84 2.75 -13.80 32.10
N ALA A 85 3.58 -14.45 32.91
CA ALA A 85 4.41 -15.59 32.50
C ALA A 85 3.58 -16.85 32.16
N LEU A 86 2.31 -16.89 32.55
CA LEU A 86 1.37 -17.99 32.28
C LEU A 86 0.27 -17.53 31.31
N GLN A 87 0.62 -16.78 30.26
CA GLN A 87 -0.31 -16.32 29.22
C GLN A 87 -1.53 -15.56 29.79
N PHE A 88 -1.31 -14.72 30.80
CA PHE A 88 -2.37 -13.96 31.50
C PHE A 88 -3.44 -14.85 32.13
N ALA A 89 -3.08 -16.06 32.57
CA ALA A 89 -3.93 -16.86 33.42
C ALA A 89 -4.29 -16.07 34.69
N HIS A 90 -5.53 -16.22 35.15
CA HIS A 90 -6.02 -15.55 36.35
C HIS A 90 -6.33 -16.59 37.42
N GLY A 91 -6.21 -16.18 38.69
CA GLY A 91 -6.49 -17.03 39.82
C GLY A 91 -6.77 -16.23 41.08
N THR A 92 -7.27 -16.90 42.11
CA THR A 92 -7.56 -16.29 43.41
C THR A 92 -6.66 -16.90 44.47
N VAL A 93 -6.08 -16.06 45.34
CA VAL A 93 -5.29 -16.53 46.48
C VAL A 93 -6.21 -17.22 47.48
N LYS A 94 -5.94 -18.50 47.78
CA LYS A 94 -6.70 -19.33 48.73
C LYS A 94 -5.97 -19.54 50.04
N GLY A 95 -4.65 -19.50 50.03
CA GLY A 95 -3.84 -19.81 51.19
C GLY A 95 -2.54 -19.02 51.22
N LEU A 96 -2.07 -18.74 52.44
CA LEU A 96 -0.82 -18.05 52.72
C LEU A 96 0.00 -18.89 53.68
N ARG A 97 1.26 -19.11 53.33
CA ARG A 97 2.21 -19.90 54.12
C ARG A 97 3.53 -19.16 54.23
N THR A 98 4.08 -19.03 55.43
CA THR A 98 5.46 -18.54 55.59
C THR A 98 6.43 -19.65 55.22
N ALA A 99 7.42 -19.32 54.38
CA ALA A 99 8.51 -20.21 54.02
C ALA A 99 9.84 -19.55 54.41
N ASN A 100 10.82 -20.37 54.74
CA ASN A 100 12.17 -19.90 55.03
C ASN A 100 13.15 -20.78 54.27
N ASN A 101 13.92 -20.18 53.37
CA ASN A 101 14.94 -20.88 52.61
C ASN A 101 16.34 -20.46 53.14
N PRO A 102 17.21 -21.42 53.48
CA PRO A 102 18.57 -21.11 53.93
C PRO A 102 19.40 -20.21 53.00
N GLN A 103 19.10 -20.18 51.70
CA GLN A 103 19.77 -19.33 50.71
C GLN A 103 19.10 -17.97 50.49
N PHE A 104 17.79 -17.85 50.67
CA PHE A 104 17.00 -16.66 50.26
C PHE A 104 16.28 -15.96 51.41
N GLY A 105 16.43 -16.46 52.64
CA GLY A 105 15.75 -15.92 53.82
C GLY A 105 14.27 -16.28 53.87
N GLY A 106 13.52 -15.50 54.67
CA GLY A 106 12.08 -15.66 54.86
C GLY A 106 11.27 -15.01 53.74
N PHE A 107 10.34 -15.76 53.16
CA PHE A 107 9.39 -15.28 52.15
C PHE A 107 8.02 -15.94 52.36
N GLN A 108 7.02 -15.54 51.61
CA GLN A 108 5.67 -16.12 51.65
C GLN A 108 5.43 -17.02 50.44
N VAL A 109 4.65 -18.07 50.64
CA VAL A 109 4.12 -18.92 49.57
C VAL A 109 2.61 -18.70 49.53
N ILE A 110 2.13 -18.22 48.38
CA ILE A 110 0.70 -18.07 48.10
C ILE A 110 0.20 -19.33 47.40
N GLU A 111 -0.89 -19.92 47.89
CA GLU A 111 -1.63 -20.96 47.18
C GLU A 111 -2.69 -20.26 46.32
N VAL A 112 -2.61 -20.41 45.01
CA VAL A 112 -3.50 -19.77 44.05
C VAL A 112 -4.27 -20.83 43.27
N GLU A 113 -5.58 -20.67 43.22
CA GLU A 113 -6.45 -21.49 42.39
C GLU A 113 -6.46 -20.94 40.97
N LEU A 114 -5.86 -21.68 40.02
CA LEU A 114 -5.87 -21.38 38.59
C LEU A 114 -6.53 -22.54 37.83
N ASN A 115 -7.61 -22.27 37.08
CA ASN A 115 -8.31 -23.27 36.26
C ASN A 115 -8.61 -24.57 37.05
N ASP A 116 -9.20 -24.45 38.24
CA ASP A 116 -9.53 -25.54 39.16
C ASP A 116 -8.33 -26.37 39.66
N LYS A 117 -7.11 -25.87 39.45
CA LYS A 117 -5.87 -26.46 39.97
C LYS A 117 -5.22 -25.51 40.96
N LYS A 118 -4.85 -26.06 42.12
CA LYS A 118 -4.05 -25.36 43.10
C LYS A 118 -2.60 -25.33 42.63
N ARG A 119 -2.01 -24.14 42.59
CA ARG A 119 -0.59 -23.93 42.32
C ARG A 119 -0.01 -22.99 43.34
N GLU A 120 1.25 -23.21 43.68
CA GLU A 120 1.95 -22.42 44.68
C GLU A 120 2.92 -21.45 44.00
N PHE A 121 2.93 -20.23 44.49
CA PHE A 121 3.78 -19.16 43.99
C PHE A 121 4.45 -18.45 45.16
N ALA A 122 5.59 -17.81 44.94
CA ALA A 122 6.33 -17.14 45.99
C ALA A 122 5.99 -15.63 46.02
N ALA A 123 5.87 -15.06 47.21
CA ALA A 123 5.51 -13.67 47.46
C ALA A 123 6.41 -13.08 48.55
N GLY A 124 6.65 -11.78 48.53
CA GLY A 124 7.60 -11.12 49.43
C GLY A 124 9.04 -11.64 49.28
N LEU A 125 9.43 -12.10 48.09
CA LEU A 125 10.81 -12.50 47.79
C LEU A 125 11.68 -11.25 47.62
N ASP A 126 12.55 -11.01 48.59
CA ASP A 126 13.54 -9.91 48.56
C ASP A 126 14.82 -10.35 47.86
N ILE A 127 14.67 -10.84 46.63
CA ILE A 127 15.77 -11.15 45.71
C ILE A 127 15.50 -10.49 44.37
N ASP A 128 16.58 -10.20 43.66
CA ASP A 128 16.47 -9.86 42.25
C ASP A 128 15.86 -11.06 41.50
N HIS A 129 14.80 -10.79 40.74
CA HIS A 129 14.08 -11.80 39.99
C HIS A 129 13.70 -11.21 38.64
N PRO A 130 13.76 -11.95 37.53
CA PRO A 130 13.31 -11.48 36.21
C PRO A 130 11.81 -11.12 36.10
N LEU A 131 11.04 -11.28 37.18
CA LEU A 131 9.63 -10.89 37.31
C LEU A 131 9.48 -9.66 38.23
N ASN A 132 10.58 -9.22 38.86
CA ASN A 132 10.71 -8.10 39.79
C ASN A 132 11.53 -6.96 39.16
N GLU A 133 12.68 -7.26 38.54
CA GLU A 133 13.53 -6.30 37.81
C GLU A 133 13.44 -6.48 36.29
N GLY A 134 13.42 -5.34 35.59
CA GLY A 134 13.21 -5.20 34.16
C GLY A 134 11.75 -4.99 33.82
N GLU A 135 11.36 -3.78 33.39
CA GLU A 135 10.11 -3.45 32.67
C GLU A 135 8.78 -4.03 33.22
N GLY A 136 8.79 -4.65 34.41
CA GLY A 136 7.70 -5.46 34.95
C GLY A 136 6.64 -4.65 35.68
N MET A 137 6.80 -3.32 35.68
CA MET A 137 5.88 -2.34 36.28
C MET A 137 5.54 -1.16 35.38
N SER A 138 6.12 -1.06 34.17
CA SER A 138 5.59 -0.14 33.14
C SER A 138 4.77 -0.89 32.11
N THR A 139 5.03 -2.18 31.89
CA THR A 139 4.63 -2.79 30.64
C THR A 139 4.54 -4.34 30.70
N VAL A 140 3.37 -5.01 30.62
CA VAL A 140 2.97 -5.52 29.28
C VAL A 140 3.38 -4.44 28.31
N ASN A 141 4.32 -4.60 27.36
CA ASN A 141 4.61 -3.48 26.45
C ASN A 141 3.25 -2.98 25.94
N LEU A 142 2.83 -1.87 26.52
CA LEU A 142 1.53 -1.22 26.44
C LEU A 142 1.81 0.17 25.91
N ASP A 143 3.09 0.57 25.91
CA ASP A 143 3.71 1.16 24.74
C ASP A 143 3.19 0.40 23.53
N GLU A 144 2.10 0.96 23.00
CA GLU A 144 1.53 0.55 21.74
C GLU A 144 2.68 0.63 20.74
N PRO A 145 3.05 -0.48 20.10
CA PRO A 145 4.06 -0.42 19.07
C PRO A 145 3.60 0.65 18.10
N ASN A 146 4.46 1.65 17.85
CA ASN A 146 4.08 2.79 17.06
C ASN A 146 3.62 2.26 15.68
N PRO A 147 2.35 2.47 15.28
CA PRO A 147 1.84 1.96 14.02
C PRO A 147 2.69 2.41 12.83
N ASP A 148 3.26 3.61 12.92
CA ASP A 148 4.12 4.16 11.87
C ASP A 148 5.48 3.46 11.81
N GLU A 149 6.04 3.04 12.94
CA GLU A 149 7.27 2.24 12.98
C GLU A 149 7.05 0.84 12.41
N LEU A 150 5.93 0.20 12.76
CA LEU A 150 5.56 -1.09 12.19
C LEU A 150 5.31 -1.00 10.67
N TYR A 151 4.67 0.07 10.22
CA TYR A 151 4.51 0.34 8.79
C TYR A 151 5.87 0.53 8.11
N ASN A 152 6.80 1.28 8.70
CA ASN A 152 8.12 1.46 8.10
C ASN A 152 8.91 0.14 7.97
N LEU A 153 8.67 -0.82 8.88
CA LEU A 153 9.34 -2.13 8.86
C LEU A 153 8.67 -3.15 7.92
N TYR A 154 7.34 -3.14 7.83
CA TYR A 154 6.57 -4.21 7.17
C TYR A 154 5.60 -3.71 6.08
N GLY A 155 5.45 -2.40 5.91
CA GLY A 155 4.45 -1.74 5.07
C GLY A 155 4.48 -2.21 3.63
N GLU A 156 5.65 -2.22 2.96
CA GLU A 156 5.74 -2.62 1.55
C GLU A 156 5.17 -4.02 1.26
N ARG A 157 5.38 -4.95 2.20
CA ARG A 157 4.83 -6.30 2.11
C ARG A 157 3.33 -6.30 2.40
N LEU A 158 2.92 -5.62 3.46
CA LEU A 158 1.52 -5.55 3.87
C LEU A 158 0.66 -4.87 2.80
N ASP A 159 1.15 -3.81 2.15
CA ASP A 159 0.49 -3.11 1.06
C ASP A 159 0.18 -4.05 -0.11
N LYS A 160 1.13 -4.92 -0.47
CA LYS A 160 0.95 -5.92 -1.53
C LYS A 160 -0.10 -6.96 -1.14
N LEU A 161 -0.06 -7.45 0.10
CA LEU A 161 -1.01 -8.44 0.61
C LEU A 161 -2.43 -7.87 0.73
N ILE A 162 -2.55 -6.66 1.30
CA ILE A 162 -3.82 -5.95 1.45
C ILE A 162 -4.39 -5.61 0.09
N SER A 163 -3.58 -5.06 -0.83
CA SER A 163 -4.01 -4.78 -2.20
C SER A 163 -4.51 -6.03 -2.91
N ALA A 164 -3.82 -7.18 -2.78
CA ALA A 164 -4.28 -8.42 -3.39
C ALA A 164 -5.61 -8.89 -2.79
N SER A 165 -5.76 -8.81 -1.47
CA SER A 165 -6.98 -9.21 -0.77
C SER A 165 -8.18 -8.31 -1.08
N LEU A 166 -7.96 -7.00 -1.24
CA LEU A 166 -9.00 -6.06 -1.68
C LEU A 166 -9.36 -6.26 -3.16
N ALA A 167 -8.41 -6.63 -4.02
CA ALA A 167 -8.67 -6.88 -5.44
C ALA A 167 -9.58 -8.10 -5.69
N GLU A 168 -9.55 -9.09 -4.79
CA GLU A 168 -10.43 -10.27 -4.86
C GLU A 168 -11.91 -9.93 -4.55
N LYS A 169 -12.17 -8.73 -4.01
CA LYS A 169 -13.47 -8.32 -3.50
C LYS A 169 -14.11 -7.28 -4.42
N SER A 170 -15.26 -7.64 -4.98
CA SER A 170 -15.96 -6.82 -5.99
C SER A 170 -16.48 -5.47 -5.49
N GLU A 171 -16.63 -5.32 -4.17
CA GLU A 171 -17.07 -4.07 -3.54
C GLU A 171 -15.96 -3.00 -3.51
N PHE A 172 -14.70 -3.38 -3.62
CA PHE A 172 -13.56 -2.47 -3.64
C PHE A 172 -13.10 -2.22 -5.07
N VAL A 173 -12.81 -0.96 -5.36
CA VAL A 173 -12.30 -0.51 -6.65
C VAL A 173 -10.95 0.12 -6.45
N LYS A 174 -9.99 -0.23 -7.31
CA LYS A 174 -8.66 0.36 -7.34
C LYS A 174 -8.50 1.25 -8.56
N LEU A 175 -7.98 2.45 -8.35
CA LEU A 175 -7.46 3.33 -9.40
C LEU A 175 -6.09 3.84 -8.97
N ALA A 176 -5.07 3.60 -9.80
CA ALA A 176 -3.68 3.90 -9.47
C ALA A 176 -3.27 3.33 -8.10
N ASP A 177 -2.94 4.18 -7.14
CA ASP A 177 -2.56 3.85 -5.76
C ASP A 177 -3.71 3.98 -4.75
N LYS A 178 -4.89 4.41 -5.19
CA LYS A 178 -6.07 4.64 -4.37
C LYS A 178 -7.09 3.51 -4.48
N TRP A 179 -7.73 3.24 -3.35
CA TRP A 179 -8.84 2.31 -3.18
C TRP A 179 -10.09 3.05 -2.70
N PHE A 180 -11.25 2.57 -3.13
CA PHE A 180 -12.53 3.08 -2.64
C PHE A 180 -13.64 2.02 -2.73
N ILE A 181 -14.79 2.29 -2.11
CA ILE A 181 -15.94 1.38 -2.12
C ILE A 181 -16.88 1.77 -3.26
N LYS A 182 -17.26 0.79 -4.09
CA LYS A 182 -18.16 0.97 -5.23
C LYS A 182 -19.51 1.60 -4.85
N GLY A 183 -20.05 1.21 -3.69
CA GLY A 183 -21.31 1.73 -3.17
C GLY A 183 -21.28 3.20 -2.71
N LEU A 184 -20.09 3.80 -2.54
CA LEU A 184 -19.93 5.21 -2.15
C LEU A 184 -19.50 6.10 -3.33
N MET A 185 -19.32 5.51 -4.52
CA MET A 185 -18.97 6.26 -5.72
C MET A 185 -20.15 7.08 -6.23
N ALA A 186 -19.86 8.21 -6.87
CA ALA A 186 -20.84 8.97 -7.62
C ALA A 186 -21.36 8.12 -8.80
N GLU A 187 -22.65 8.21 -9.09
CA GLU A 187 -23.25 7.48 -10.21
C GLU A 187 -22.80 8.09 -11.55
N ILE A 188 -21.96 7.37 -12.29
CA ILE A 188 -21.57 7.73 -13.66
C ILE A 188 -22.39 6.91 -14.64
N ASN A 189 -23.32 7.58 -15.33
CA ASN A 189 -24.16 6.96 -16.34
C ASN A 189 -23.67 7.30 -17.77
N VAL A 190 -24.29 6.67 -18.77
CA VAL A 190 -23.96 6.89 -20.19
C VAL A 190 -24.11 8.36 -20.61
N GLY A 191 -25.05 9.11 -20.03
CA GLY A 191 -25.21 10.53 -20.28
C GLY A 191 -24.00 11.35 -19.83
N HIS A 192 -23.44 11.06 -18.65
CA HIS A 192 -22.19 11.67 -18.19
C HIS A 192 -21.04 11.35 -19.14
N LEU A 193 -20.94 10.11 -19.63
CA LEU A 193 -19.90 9.73 -20.60
C LEU A 193 -20.09 10.45 -21.95
N HIS A 194 -21.32 10.65 -22.42
CA HIS A 194 -21.59 11.44 -23.63
C HIS A 194 -21.18 12.90 -23.47
N LEU A 195 -21.45 13.49 -22.30
CA LEU A 195 -21.02 14.84 -22.01
C LEU A 195 -19.48 14.94 -21.95
N SER A 196 -18.82 13.98 -21.31
CA SER A 196 -17.35 13.89 -21.31
C SER A 196 -16.77 13.79 -22.71
N GLU A 197 -17.37 12.99 -23.60
CA GLU A 197 -16.98 12.91 -25.00
C GLU A 197 -17.15 14.26 -25.70
N ALA A 198 -18.30 14.93 -25.54
CA ALA A 198 -18.56 16.22 -26.16
C ALA A 198 -17.56 17.30 -25.69
N VAL A 199 -17.23 17.31 -24.39
CA VAL A 199 -16.24 18.24 -23.82
C VAL A 199 -14.86 18.00 -24.41
N LEU A 200 -14.42 16.75 -24.51
CA LEU A 200 -13.14 16.42 -25.14
C LEU A 200 -13.15 16.75 -26.64
N GLU A 201 -14.25 16.54 -27.35
CA GLU A 201 -14.38 16.86 -28.78
C GLU A 201 -14.28 18.36 -29.05
N VAL A 202 -14.86 19.21 -28.19
CA VAL A 202 -14.71 20.68 -28.28
C VAL A 202 -13.24 21.09 -28.07
N SER A 203 -12.48 20.31 -27.31
CA SER A 203 -11.04 20.49 -27.09
C SER A 203 -10.18 19.65 -28.05
N GLU A 204 -10.66 19.39 -29.28
CA GLU A 204 -9.95 18.67 -30.34
C GLU A 204 -9.47 17.26 -29.94
N GLY A 205 -10.18 16.62 -29.01
CA GLY A 205 -9.86 15.31 -28.45
C GLY A 205 -9.21 15.35 -27.08
N GLY A 206 -8.76 16.51 -26.59
CA GLY A 206 -8.07 16.69 -25.32
C GLY A 206 -6.58 17.03 -25.51
N PRO A 207 -5.71 16.75 -24.52
CA PRO A 207 -5.99 16.08 -23.26
C PRO A 207 -6.67 17.03 -22.27
N LEU A 208 -7.60 16.50 -21.47
CA LEU A 208 -8.17 17.24 -20.34
C LEU A 208 -7.98 16.47 -19.04
N THR A 209 -7.80 17.20 -17.95
CA THR A 209 -7.92 16.64 -16.60
C THR A 209 -9.37 16.25 -16.32
N THR A 210 -9.53 15.30 -15.42
CA THR A 210 -10.85 14.89 -14.90
C THR A 210 -11.60 16.08 -14.31
N LYS A 211 -10.89 17.01 -13.65
CA LYS A 211 -11.47 18.24 -13.08
C LYS A 211 -12.04 19.17 -14.14
N GLU A 212 -11.32 19.36 -15.25
CA GLU A 212 -11.82 20.17 -16.37
C GLU A 212 -13.08 19.56 -16.97
N ILE A 213 -13.14 18.23 -17.10
CA ILE A 213 -14.34 17.53 -17.59
C ILE A 213 -15.50 17.67 -16.58
N LEU A 214 -15.23 17.48 -15.30
CA LEU A 214 -16.24 17.53 -14.22
C LEU A 214 -17.01 18.84 -14.16
N VAL A 215 -16.39 19.98 -14.49
CA VAL A 215 -17.05 21.30 -14.49
C VAL A 215 -18.26 21.34 -15.42
N HIS A 216 -18.25 20.54 -16.48
CA HIS A 216 -19.32 20.44 -17.47
C HIS A 216 -20.32 19.32 -17.16
N LEU A 217 -20.07 18.51 -16.14
CA LEU A 217 -20.97 17.46 -15.68
C LEU A 217 -21.84 18.00 -14.55
N GLU A 218 -23.16 17.83 -14.67
CA GLU A 218 -24.12 18.22 -13.62
C GLU A 218 -24.22 17.13 -12.53
N LEU A 219 -23.08 16.76 -11.92
CA LEU A 219 -23.06 15.81 -10.80
C LEU A 219 -23.61 16.43 -9.51
N ASP A 220 -24.05 15.57 -8.58
CA ASP A 220 -24.54 16.00 -7.28
C ASP A 220 -23.43 16.71 -6.48
N LYS A 221 -23.66 18.00 -6.21
CA LYS A 221 -22.75 18.88 -5.48
C LYS A 221 -22.57 18.51 -4.01
N ASN A 222 -23.42 17.64 -3.47
CA ASN A 222 -23.26 17.12 -2.11
C ASN A 222 -22.13 16.08 -2.02
N ILE A 223 -21.74 15.47 -3.15
CA ILE A 223 -20.66 14.49 -3.18
C ILE A 223 -19.31 15.22 -3.19
N PRO A 224 -18.34 14.86 -2.33
CA PRO A 224 -17.01 15.45 -2.34
C PRO A 224 -16.33 15.37 -3.72
N GLU A 225 -15.63 16.44 -4.11
CA GLU A 225 -14.96 16.54 -5.43
C GLU A 225 -14.02 15.35 -5.69
N GLU A 226 -13.29 14.88 -4.68
CA GLU A 226 -12.37 13.74 -4.81
C GLU A 226 -13.10 12.43 -5.14
N VAL A 227 -14.32 12.24 -4.63
CA VAL A 227 -15.17 11.10 -4.96
C VAL A 227 -15.72 11.23 -6.38
N GLN A 228 -16.14 12.42 -6.78
CA GLN A 228 -16.59 12.67 -8.15
C GLN A 228 -15.48 12.41 -9.16
N GLU A 229 -14.26 12.88 -8.88
CA GLU A 229 -13.07 12.66 -9.70
C GLU A 229 -12.71 11.18 -9.80
N PHE A 230 -12.67 10.47 -8.66
CA PHE A 230 -12.43 9.03 -8.65
C PHE A 230 -13.49 8.26 -9.45
N SER A 231 -14.76 8.64 -9.29
CA SER A 231 -15.87 7.97 -9.96
C SER A 231 -15.87 8.22 -11.47
N LEU A 232 -15.59 9.45 -11.90
CA LEU A 232 -15.46 9.78 -13.32
C LEU A 232 -14.26 9.08 -13.94
N ASN A 233 -13.10 9.09 -13.29
CA ASN A 233 -11.93 8.35 -13.76
C ASN A 233 -12.22 6.87 -13.94
N TYR A 234 -12.94 6.26 -12.99
CA TYR A 234 -13.35 4.87 -13.11
C TYR A 234 -14.30 4.67 -14.31
N GLY A 235 -15.28 5.56 -14.50
CA GLY A 235 -16.20 5.51 -15.62
C GLY A 235 -15.50 5.61 -16.98
N LEU A 236 -14.59 6.58 -17.13
CA LEU A 236 -13.83 6.80 -18.36
C LEU A 236 -12.86 5.65 -18.66
N LEU A 237 -12.19 5.09 -17.64
CA LEU A 237 -11.27 3.96 -17.82
C LEU A 237 -11.97 2.70 -18.34
N ASN A 238 -13.25 2.51 -18.01
CA ASN A 238 -14.02 1.35 -18.41
C ASN A 238 -14.78 1.56 -19.74
N ASP A 239 -14.61 2.69 -20.41
CA ASP A 239 -15.25 3.01 -21.69
C ASP A 239 -14.21 3.15 -22.81
N GLU A 240 -14.37 2.37 -23.89
CA GLU A 240 -13.38 2.22 -24.96
C GLU A 240 -13.11 3.50 -25.77
N ARG A 241 -13.97 4.52 -25.65
CA ARG A 241 -13.84 5.80 -26.37
C ARG A 241 -12.73 6.68 -25.80
N PHE A 242 -12.41 6.51 -24.53
CA PHE A 242 -11.45 7.34 -23.83
C PHE A 242 -10.12 6.61 -23.69
N ASP A 243 -9.04 7.36 -23.74
CA ASP A 243 -7.71 6.86 -23.47
C ASP A 243 -7.04 7.74 -22.41
N GLU A 244 -6.38 7.11 -21.44
CA GLU A 244 -5.57 7.81 -20.46
C GLU A 244 -4.22 8.16 -21.11
N VAL A 245 -3.83 9.43 -21.18
CA VAL A 245 -2.60 9.86 -21.88
C VAL A 245 -1.61 10.60 -20.97
N ALA A 246 -1.75 10.43 -19.66
CA ALA A 246 -0.96 11.17 -18.69
C ALA A 246 0.42 10.58 -18.37
N PRO A 247 1.38 11.44 -18.00
CA PRO A 247 2.61 10.99 -17.35
C PRO A 247 2.33 10.44 -15.95
N PRO A 248 3.28 9.70 -15.34
CA PRO A 248 3.14 9.16 -13.99
C PRO A 248 2.69 10.21 -12.96
N GLY A 249 1.67 9.87 -12.17
CA GLY A 249 1.16 10.72 -11.08
C GLY A 249 0.14 11.78 -11.51
N ARG A 250 -0.28 11.81 -12.78
CA ARG A 250 -1.39 12.64 -13.27
C ARG A 250 -2.39 11.77 -14.02
N VAL A 251 -3.59 12.31 -14.25
CA VAL A 251 -4.62 11.68 -15.09
C VAL A 251 -5.11 12.69 -16.10
N PHE A 252 -5.04 12.31 -17.37
CA PHE A 252 -5.47 13.09 -18.52
C PHE A 252 -6.21 12.16 -19.46
N TRP A 253 -7.33 12.63 -19.98
CA TRP A 253 -8.19 11.87 -20.88
C TRP A 253 -8.12 12.44 -22.28
N PHE A 254 -8.08 11.53 -23.27
CA PHE A 254 -8.11 11.85 -24.68
C PHE A 254 -9.16 11.00 -25.41
N LEU A 255 -9.72 11.51 -26.51
CA LEU A 255 -10.62 10.74 -27.35
C LEU A 255 -9.86 9.82 -28.31
N ARG A 256 -10.05 8.52 -28.12
CA ARG A 256 -9.37 7.49 -28.90
C ARG A 256 -9.60 7.59 -30.41
N ARG A 257 -10.78 8.06 -30.83
CA ARG A 257 -11.10 8.24 -32.26
C ARG A 257 -10.32 9.38 -32.92
N LEU A 258 -9.91 10.38 -32.13
CA LEU A 258 -9.15 11.54 -32.59
C LEU A 258 -7.64 11.36 -32.40
N GLU A 259 -7.21 10.22 -31.85
CA GLU A 259 -5.78 9.88 -31.82
C GLU A 259 -5.21 9.81 -33.24
N PRO A 260 -3.96 10.29 -33.44
CA PRO A 260 -3.27 10.09 -34.70
C PRO A 260 -3.25 8.62 -35.10
N GLU A 261 -3.44 8.32 -36.39
CA GLU A 261 -3.47 6.94 -36.91
C GLU A 261 -2.21 6.15 -36.52
N ASN A 262 -1.05 6.79 -36.62
CA ASN A 262 0.26 6.18 -36.34
C ASN A 262 0.51 5.90 -34.84
N VAL A 263 -0.34 6.41 -33.95
CA VAL A 263 -0.35 6.12 -32.50
C VAL A 263 -1.23 4.91 -32.21
N ARG A 264 -2.28 4.69 -33.02
CA ARG A 264 -3.18 3.53 -32.91
C ARG A 264 -2.58 2.29 -33.57
N GLU A 265 -1.91 2.46 -34.70
CA GLU A 265 -1.27 1.39 -35.45
C GLU A 265 0.16 1.76 -35.83
N THR A 266 1.11 0.83 -35.63
CA THR A 266 2.48 1.04 -36.08
C THR A 266 2.51 1.19 -37.61
N PRO A 267 3.10 2.27 -38.16
CA PRO A 267 3.22 2.49 -39.60
C PRO A 267 3.93 1.33 -40.31
N LEU A 268 3.48 0.97 -41.51
CA LEU A 268 4.07 -0.14 -42.28
C LEU A 268 5.60 -0.04 -42.45
N PRO A 269 6.20 1.14 -42.76
CA PRO A 269 7.66 1.26 -42.88
C PRO A 269 8.43 0.98 -41.59
N LEU A 270 7.77 1.03 -40.42
CA LEU A 270 8.36 0.75 -39.10
C LEU A 270 8.13 -0.69 -38.63
N LYS A 271 7.31 -1.47 -39.35
CA LYS A 271 7.12 -2.91 -39.08
C LYS A 271 8.33 -3.68 -39.60
N LEU A 272 9.38 -3.75 -38.78
CA LEU A 272 10.57 -4.53 -39.09
C LEU A 272 10.31 -6.04 -38.88
N GLN A 273 10.74 -6.87 -39.83
CA GLN A 273 10.87 -8.31 -39.61
C GLN A 273 12.25 -8.58 -39.00
N LYS A 274 12.31 -8.85 -37.69
CA LYS A 274 13.59 -9.13 -37.00
C LYS A 274 14.18 -10.44 -37.51
N HIS A 275 15.38 -10.36 -38.08
CA HIS A 275 16.19 -11.53 -38.41
C HIS A 275 17.26 -11.71 -37.34
N SER A 276 17.43 -12.95 -36.86
CA SER A 276 18.54 -13.26 -35.96
C SER A 276 19.85 -13.15 -36.72
N TYR A 277 20.80 -12.40 -36.17
CA TYR A 277 22.17 -12.32 -36.67
C TYR A 277 23.15 -12.41 -35.49
N ASP A 278 24.40 -12.76 -35.75
CA ASP A 278 25.47 -12.76 -34.74
C ASP A 278 26.17 -11.38 -34.73
N PRO A 279 26.07 -10.58 -33.64
CA PRO A 279 26.73 -9.28 -33.53
C PRO A 279 28.26 -9.34 -33.64
N ALA A 280 28.88 -10.50 -33.43
CA ALA A 280 30.31 -10.69 -33.64
C ALA A 280 30.72 -10.53 -35.11
N LEU A 281 29.78 -10.72 -36.05
CA LEU A 281 30.01 -10.56 -37.49
C LEU A 281 30.02 -9.09 -37.95
N LEU A 282 29.52 -8.16 -37.12
CA LEU A 282 29.54 -6.74 -37.43
C LEU A 282 30.94 -6.17 -37.21
N GLY A 283 31.58 -5.72 -38.30
CA GLY A 283 32.85 -5.00 -38.25
C GLY A 283 32.71 -3.61 -37.59
N THR A 284 33.84 -2.97 -37.29
CA THR A 284 33.87 -1.68 -36.57
C THR A 284 33.02 -0.59 -37.23
N GLN A 285 33.08 -0.46 -38.56
CA GLN A 285 32.30 0.53 -39.31
C GLN A 285 30.78 0.26 -39.23
N MET A 286 30.37 -1.01 -39.28
CA MET A 286 28.95 -1.40 -39.18
C MET A 286 28.39 -1.12 -37.78
N ARG A 287 29.17 -1.40 -36.73
CA ARG A 287 28.79 -1.06 -35.35
C ARG A 287 28.74 0.44 -35.10
N GLN A 288 29.60 1.21 -35.78
CA GLN A 288 29.52 2.67 -35.72
C GLN A 288 28.22 3.17 -36.37
N LEU A 289 27.87 2.63 -37.54
CA LEU A 289 26.63 2.96 -38.23
C LEU A 289 25.39 2.61 -37.38
N GLU A 290 25.37 1.44 -36.73
CA GLU A 290 24.29 1.06 -35.81
C GLU A 290 24.10 2.10 -34.68
N ARG A 291 25.20 2.60 -34.10
CA ARG A 291 25.16 3.64 -33.05
C ARG A 291 24.76 5.03 -33.56
N GLU A 292 25.03 5.31 -34.83
CA GLU A 292 24.62 6.56 -35.49
C GLU A 292 23.14 6.54 -35.87
N LEU A 293 22.63 5.40 -36.35
CA LEU A 293 21.21 5.21 -36.67
C LEU A 293 20.36 5.20 -35.40
N ASP A 294 20.70 4.35 -34.43
CA ASP A 294 20.10 4.25 -33.09
C ASP A 294 18.58 4.46 -33.11
N ASP A 295 17.85 3.41 -33.48
CA ASP A 295 16.38 3.35 -33.57
C ASP A 295 15.77 2.43 -32.50
N GLU A 296 14.45 2.20 -32.54
CA GLU A 296 13.75 1.32 -31.60
C GLU A 296 14.10 -0.18 -31.73
N TRP A 297 14.75 -0.57 -32.83
CA TRP A 297 15.15 -1.96 -33.10
C TRP A 297 16.62 -2.24 -32.83
N SER A 298 17.40 -1.19 -32.54
CA SER A 298 18.82 -1.27 -32.25
C SER A 298 19.04 -1.95 -30.89
N ASP A 299 19.89 -2.99 -30.86
CA ASP A 299 20.22 -3.74 -29.64
C ASP A 299 21.30 -2.99 -28.81
N LEU A 300 21.11 -1.68 -28.62
CA LEU A 300 22.01 -0.78 -27.89
C LEU A 300 21.52 -0.59 -26.44
N THR A 301 22.46 -0.50 -25.50
CA THR A 301 22.13 -0.24 -24.10
C THR A 301 21.57 1.18 -23.94
N PRO A 302 20.35 1.36 -23.40
CA PRO A 302 19.80 2.67 -23.12
C PRO A 302 20.67 3.48 -22.16
N LEU A 303 20.67 4.80 -22.33
CA LEU A 303 21.30 5.69 -21.35
C LEU A 303 20.56 5.63 -20.02
N THR A 304 21.26 5.91 -18.93
CA THR A 304 20.67 5.87 -17.58
C THR A 304 19.92 7.15 -17.23
N GLU A 305 20.37 8.30 -17.75
CA GLU A 305 19.82 9.61 -17.41
C GLU A 305 19.48 10.42 -18.66
N PRO A 306 18.43 11.27 -18.60
CA PRO A 306 18.08 12.17 -19.68
C PRO A 306 19.18 13.21 -19.92
N ARG A 307 19.51 13.46 -21.18
CA ARG A 307 20.47 14.48 -21.59
C ARG A 307 20.12 15.00 -22.99
N PRO A 308 20.68 16.13 -23.44
CA PRO A 308 20.55 16.56 -24.83
C PRO A 308 21.04 15.47 -25.78
N VAL A 309 20.22 15.13 -26.78
CA VAL A 309 20.51 14.08 -27.76
C VAL A 309 20.31 14.59 -29.18
N THR A 310 21.16 14.11 -30.08
CA THR A 310 20.95 14.25 -31.52
C THR A 310 20.44 12.92 -32.03
N ILE A 311 19.32 12.96 -32.75
CA ILE A 311 18.67 11.78 -33.33
C ILE A 311 18.81 11.80 -34.85
N THR A 312 18.97 10.61 -35.44
CA THR A 312 18.96 10.44 -36.89
C THR A 312 17.53 10.19 -37.34
N LEU A 313 16.90 11.16 -37.98
CA LEU A 313 15.54 10.98 -38.51
C LEU A 313 15.57 10.18 -39.81
N MET A 314 15.49 8.85 -39.68
CA MET A 314 15.49 7.94 -40.81
C MET A 314 14.22 8.05 -41.67
N TYR A 315 14.30 7.57 -42.92
CA TYR A 315 13.18 7.63 -43.87
C TYR A 315 11.85 7.09 -43.30
N PRO A 316 11.77 5.92 -42.62
CA PRO A 316 10.52 5.43 -42.06
C PRO A 316 9.86 6.41 -41.07
N HIS A 317 10.64 6.98 -40.16
CA HIS A 317 10.17 7.98 -39.19
C HIS A 317 9.77 9.29 -39.86
N ARG A 318 10.60 9.80 -40.78
CA ARG A 318 10.31 11.03 -41.53
C ARG A 318 9.02 10.91 -42.32
N TRP A 319 8.79 9.77 -42.97
CA TRP A 319 7.60 9.51 -43.77
C TRP A 319 6.35 9.38 -42.89
N ALA A 320 6.46 8.69 -41.75
CA ALA A 320 5.35 8.48 -40.83
C ALA A 320 5.08 9.68 -39.89
N GLY A 321 5.95 10.69 -39.87
CA GLY A 321 5.86 11.78 -38.89
C GLY A 321 6.05 11.30 -37.45
N THR A 322 6.89 10.29 -37.22
CA THR A 322 7.18 9.75 -35.89
C THR A 322 8.63 10.01 -35.50
N LEU A 323 8.98 9.76 -34.24
CA LEU A 323 10.36 9.80 -33.75
C LEU A 323 10.80 8.43 -33.23
N PRO A 324 12.07 8.06 -33.42
CA PRO A 324 12.61 6.80 -32.89
C PRO A 324 12.65 6.80 -31.37
N LEU A 325 12.19 5.71 -30.77
CA LEU A 325 12.36 5.44 -29.34
C LEU A 325 13.63 4.61 -29.14
N SER A 326 14.77 5.30 -29.20
CA SER A 326 16.10 4.69 -29.21
C SER A 326 16.75 4.59 -27.83
N ALA A 327 17.96 4.02 -27.76
CA ALA A 327 18.75 3.98 -26.54
C ALA A 327 19.04 5.40 -25.97
N LYS A 328 19.14 6.41 -26.85
CA LYS A 328 19.36 7.81 -26.47
C LYS A 328 18.09 8.54 -26.04
N THR A 329 16.95 8.32 -26.71
CA THR A 329 15.72 9.09 -26.45
C THR A 329 14.85 8.49 -25.35
N ARG A 330 14.91 7.17 -25.13
CA ARG A 330 14.10 6.47 -24.12
C ARG A 330 14.12 7.10 -22.71
N PRO A 331 15.25 7.60 -22.18
CA PRO A 331 15.28 8.21 -20.85
C PRO A 331 14.64 9.60 -20.77
N LEU A 332 14.34 10.23 -21.92
CA LEU A 332 13.61 11.51 -21.95
C LEU A 332 12.12 11.33 -21.63
N PHE A 333 11.60 10.11 -21.80
CA PHE A 333 10.19 9.81 -21.60
C PHE A 333 10.00 9.06 -20.28
N PRO A 334 9.15 9.56 -19.36
CA PRO A 334 8.90 8.88 -18.11
C PRO A 334 8.12 7.58 -18.37
N LEU A 335 8.67 6.45 -17.94
CA LEU A 335 7.94 5.18 -17.98
C LEU A 335 6.75 5.27 -17.02
N GLY A 336 5.54 5.09 -17.54
CA GLY A 336 4.29 5.18 -16.77
C GLY A 336 3.38 3.97 -16.95
N SER A 337 2.24 4.02 -16.28
CA SER A 337 1.19 3.00 -16.35
C SER A 337 0.35 3.11 -17.62
N SER A 338 0.23 4.30 -18.20
CA SER A 338 -0.49 4.46 -19.45
C SER A 338 0.27 3.87 -20.63
N THR A 339 -0.48 3.25 -21.54
CA THR A 339 0.00 2.74 -22.82
C THR A 339 0.43 3.85 -23.78
N ARG A 340 -0.09 5.08 -23.60
CA ARG A 340 0.18 6.23 -24.46
C ARG A 340 0.42 7.47 -23.62
N GLN A 341 1.24 8.38 -24.12
CA GLN A 341 1.50 9.65 -23.44
C GLN A 341 1.48 10.78 -24.46
N LEU A 342 0.86 11.91 -24.09
CA LEU A 342 0.99 13.12 -24.88
C LEU A 342 2.35 13.76 -24.60
N ILE A 343 3.07 14.10 -25.67
CA ILE A 343 4.32 14.84 -25.62
C ILE A 343 4.15 16.11 -26.44
N THR A 344 4.49 17.25 -25.84
CA THR A 344 4.55 18.54 -26.52
C THR A 344 6.01 18.87 -26.83
N PHE A 345 6.31 19.09 -28.10
CA PHE A 345 7.59 19.65 -28.52
C PHE A 345 7.53 21.16 -28.42
N ILE A 346 8.49 21.73 -27.68
CA ILE A 346 8.69 23.17 -27.52
C ILE A 346 9.91 23.50 -28.37
N ASP A 347 9.76 24.45 -29.27
CA ASP A 347 10.83 24.88 -30.15
C ASP A 347 11.65 25.97 -29.45
N ASP A 348 12.97 25.81 -29.36
CA ASP A 348 13.81 26.71 -28.57
C ASP A 348 13.82 28.16 -29.11
N GLU A 349 13.58 28.35 -30.42
CA GLU A 349 13.56 29.68 -31.03
C GLU A 349 12.19 30.35 -30.92
N THR A 350 11.11 29.57 -30.97
CA THR A 350 9.73 30.08 -31.08
C THR A 350 8.87 29.90 -29.84
N GLY A 351 9.31 29.09 -28.87
CA GLY A 351 8.60 28.79 -27.63
C GLY A 351 7.51 27.74 -27.83
#